data_AF-A0A0C3PWW6-F1
#
_entry.id   AF-A0A0C3PWW6-F1
#
_cell.length_a   1.000
_cell.length_b   1.000
_cell.length_c   1.000
_cell.angle_alpha   90.00
_cell.angle_beta   90.00
_cell.angle_gamma   90.00
#
_symmetry.space_group_name_H-M   'P 1'
#
loop_
_entity.id
_entity.type
_entity.pdbx_description
1 polymer ?
#
loop_
_entity_poly.entity_id
_entity_poly.type
_entity_poly.pdbx_seq_one_letter_code
_entity_poly.pdbx_strand_id
1 'polypeptide(L)'
;ATRAIELDPKYVKAYYRRALCQLSIIKPQLALADLRTVVKLDPSNKLGKAQLEATQKLIKRMQFEAAIEMGEEESSIARCQEVIKDGGCDIDKNYTGPMLETVPSTDPSSKQTKYKITQKFVDDMITYYRNGKSLPRRIVWEIVLGVHSTIVNEPSMVEVALDEGVTCDIIGDTHGQFYDLLSLLELTGRPSETHCLLFNGDFVDRGSWSVEVVMTLFAYKWLYPHRVLLNRGNHETKDMNKVYGFEGEVKHKHGEMTYKAGYEAFYVRLPLATLLCPTLPPSPLKNGEKQPILSPEGRKRYFVTHGGLFSRDGVTLDEIKKIPRHGKQPGNEGLMCEVCDWLLWTDPQEAPGRGPSKRGVGIGFGPDVTRRWCELNGVTAMYRSHEVRQGGYAIEHDGLCITVFSAPNYCDSVGNKGAYVRIDSKGDTTYKTFDAVPHPPMKPMAYATGMGLM
;
A
#
# COMPACT_ATOMS: atom_id res chain seq x y z
N ALA A 1 4.85 27.83 4.00
CA ALA A 1 4.78 28.61 2.73
C ALA A 1 3.74 29.73 2.79
N THR A 2 2.48 29.45 3.13
CA THR A 2 1.42 30.48 3.26
C THR A 2 1.84 31.63 4.18
N ARG A 3 2.34 31.33 5.39
CA ARG A 3 2.85 32.37 6.30
C ARG A 3 4.00 33.20 5.71
N ALA A 4 4.87 32.58 4.89
CA ALA A 4 5.96 33.31 4.24
C ALA A 4 5.44 34.27 3.16
N ILE A 5 4.35 33.91 2.47
CA ILE A 5 3.66 34.77 1.50
C ILE A 5 2.92 35.92 2.18
N GLU A 6 2.34 35.69 3.36
CA GLU A 6 1.73 36.76 4.17
C GLU A 6 2.76 37.79 4.63
N LEU A 7 3.97 37.33 4.99
CA LEU A 7 5.07 38.19 5.43
C LEU A 7 5.74 38.91 4.25
N ASP A 8 5.92 38.21 3.12
CA ASP A 8 6.47 38.77 1.88
C ASP A 8 5.70 38.25 0.65
N PRO A 9 4.73 39.03 0.15
CA PRO A 9 3.96 38.69 -1.04
C PRO A 9 4.77 38.65 -2.35
N LYS A 10 6.03 39.10 -2.36
CA LYS A 10 6.92 39.04 -3.52
C LYS A 10 7.88 37.84 -3.47
N TYR A 11 7.82 37.03 -2.41
CA TYR A 11 8.74 35.91 -2.23
C TYR A 11 8.41 34.70 -3.14
N VAL A 12 8.94 34.73 -4.36
CA VAL A 12 8.71 33.74 -5.43
C VAL A 12 8.89 32.30 -4.96
N LYS A 13 9.94 32.04 -4.18
CA LYS A 13 10.24 30.68 -3.69
C LYS A 13 9.13 30.13 -2.80
N ALA A 14 8.42 30.96 -2.03
CA ALA A 14 7.32 30.47 -1.20
C ALA A 14 6.11 30.05 -2.04
N TYR A 15 5.76 30.77 -3.11
CA TYR A 15 4.73 30.35 -4.06
C TYR A 15 5.10 29.04 -4.75
N TYR A 16 6.33 28.92 -5.23
CA TYR A 16 6.79 27.68 -5.87
C TYR A 16 6.73 26.49 -4.91
N ARG A 17 7.20 26.65 -3.66
CA ARG A 17 7.10 25.59 -2.64
C ARG A 17 5.65 25.25 -2.30
N ARG A 18 4.77 26.24 -2.18
CA ARG A 18 3.34 26.00 -1.91
C ARG A 18 2.67 25.23 -3.06
N ALA A 19 3.00 25.57 -4.30
CA ALA A 19 2.53 24.84 -5.47
C ALA A 19 2.96 23.37 -5.46
N LEU A 20 4.24 23.10 -5.14
CA LEU A 20 4.73 21.72 -5.02
C LEU A 20 4.00 20.94 -3.92
N CYS A 21 3.77 21.56 -2.76
CA CYS A 21 2.96 20.96 -1.69
C CYS A 21 1.51 20.70 -2.11
N GLN A 22 0.91 21.59 -2.90
CA GLN A 22 -0.44 21.41 -3.43
C GLN A 22 -0.50 20.29 -4.48
N LEU A 23 0.54 20.12 -5.29
CA LEU A 23 0.64 18.99 -6.22
C LEU A 23 0.79 17.66 -5.48
N SER A 24 1.56 17.61 -4.39
CA SER A 24 1.72 16.38 -3.60
C SER A 24 0.42 15.92 -2.91
N ILE A 25 -0.52 16.84 -2.67
CA ILE A 25 -1.86 16.55 -2.13
C ILE A 25 -2.95 16.58 -3.20
N ILE A 26 -2.58 16.52 -4.49
CA ILE A 26 -3.49 16.39 -5.63
C ILE A 26 -4.51 17.53 -5.70
N LYS A 27 -4.03 18.75 -5.44
CA LYS A 27 -4.78 20.01 -5.66
C LYS A 27 -4.13 20.82 -6.79
N PRO A 28 -4.08 20.29 -8.03
CA PRO A 28 -3.35 20.93 -9.12
C PRO A 28 -3.93 22.29 -9.52
N GLN A 29 -5.24 22.53 -9.31
CA GLN A 29 -5.85 23.84 -9.56
C GLN A 29 -5.30 24.93 -8.64
N LEU A 30 -5.07 24.61 -7.36
CA LEU A 30 -4.42 25.53 -6.42
C LEU A 30 -2.97 25.74 -6.83
N ALA A 31 -2.26 24.66 -7.18
CA ALA A 31 -0.87 24.73 -7.62
C ALA A 31 -0.71 25.60 -8.86
N LEU A 32 -1.66 25.53 -9.79
CA LEU A 32 -1.70 26.35 -10.99
C LEU A 32 -1.75 27.85 -10.66
N ALA A 33 -2.53 28.25 -9.66
CA ALA A 33 -2.62 29.66 -9.25
C ALA A 33 -1.28 30.17 -8.67
N ASP A 34 -0.63 29.35 -7.85
CA ASP A 34 0.69 29.68 -7.29
C ASP A 34 1.79 29.71 -8.38
N LEU A 35 1.80 28.75 -9.31
CA LEU A 35 2.76 28.71 -10.42
C LEU A 35 2.57 29.87 -11.40
N ARG A 36 1.34 30.30 -11.66
CA ARG A 36 1.07 31.53 -12.42
C ARG A 36 1.67 32.75 -11.72
N THR A 37 1.58 32.80 -10.39
CA THR A 37 2.18 33.88 -9.60
C THR A 37 3.71 33.83 -9.64
N VAL A 38 4.32 32.65 -9.60
CA VAL A 38 5.77 32.46 -9.77
C VAL A 38 6.24 33.06 -11.10
N VAL A 39 5.61 32.68 -12.21
CA VAL A 39 5.99 33.16 -13.55
C VAL A 39 5.71 34.67 -13.72
N LYS A 40 4.70 35.20 -13.03
CA LYS A 40 4.40 36.64 -13.02
C LYS A 40 5.47 37.45 -12.26
N LEU A 41 5.92 36.96 -11.10
CA LEU A 41 6.90 37.65 -10.26
C LEU A 41 8.34 37.47 -10.78
N ASP A 42 8.65 36.33 -11.39
CA ASP A 42 9.93 36.03 -12.02
C ASP A 42 9.72 35.39 -13.41
N PRO A 43 9.56 36.21 -14.46
CA PRO A 43 9.39 35.74 -15.83
C PRO A 43 10.60 34.99 -16.39
N SER A 44 11.77 35.06 -15.75
CA SER A 44 12.97 34.34 -16.17
C SER A 44 13.05 32.91 -15.60
N ASN A 45 12.15 32.57 -14.67
CA ASN A 45 12.13 31.29 -13.97
C ASN A 45 11.79 30.10 -14.89
N LYS A 46 12.82 29.45 -15.44
CA LYS A 46 12.65 28.29 -16.33
C LYS A 46 11.95 27.13 -15.63
N LEU A 47 12.28 26.87 -14.36
CA LEU A 47 11.68 25.80 -13.57
C LEU A 47 10.19 26.05 -13.32
N GLY A 48 9.82 27.27 -12.93
CA GLY A 48 8.43 27.67 -12.72
C GLY A 48 7.59 27.55 -13.99
N LYS A 49 8.14 27.94 -15.15
CA LYS A 49 7.47 27.79 -16.46
C LYS A 49 7.26 26.33 -16.84
N ALA A 50 8.29 25.49 -16.73
CA ALA A 50 8.20 24.07 -17.04
C ALA A 50 7.17 23.37 -16.15
N GLN A 51 7.20 23.66 -14.83
CA GLN A 51 6.22 23.10 -13.89
C GLN A 51 4.79 23.60 -14.18
N LEU A 52 4.62 24.89 -14.53
CA LEU A 52 3.32 25.44 -14.90
C LEU A 52 2.72 24.72 -16.10
N GLU A 53 3.51 24.51 -17.16
CA GLU A 53 3.08 23.79 -18.36
C GLU A 53 2.72 22.32 -18.03
N ALA A 54 3.55 21.65 -17.24
CA ALA A 54 3.29 20.29 -16.78
C ALA A 54 1.99 20.19 -15.98
N THR A 55 1.75 21.12 -15.05
CA THR A 55 0.52 21.16 -14.24
C THR A 55 -0.72 21.47 -15.10
N GLN A 56 -0.61 22.32 -16.13
CA GLN A 56 -1.72 22.55 -17.07
C GLN A 56 -2.07 21.31 -17.88
N LYS A 57 -1.06 20.57 -18.37
CA LYS A 57 -1.26 19.29 -19.06
C LYS A 57 -1.91 18.26 -18.15
N LEU A 58 -1.45 18.18 -16.89
CA LEU A 58 -2.04 17.31 -15.87
C LEU A 58 -3.52 17.63 -15.64
N ILE A 59 -3.88 18.89 -15.44
CA ILE A 59 -5.28 19.31 -15.23
C ILE A 59 -6.16 18.94 -16.42
N LYS A 60 -5.71 19.25 -17.65
CA LYS A 60 -6.47 18.90 -18.87
C LYS A 60 -6.68 17.40 -18.98
N ARG A 61 -5.65 16.61 -18.68
CA ARG A 61 -5.72 15.15 -18.67
C ARG A 61 -6.72 14.65 -17.61
N MET A 62 -6.65 15.17 -16.38
CA MET A 62 -7.60 14.81 -15.32
C MET A 62 -9.05 15.15 -15.68
N GLN A 63 -9.30 16.32 -16.28
CA GLN A 63 -10.64 16.73 -16.72
C GLN A 63 -11.16 15.84 -17.86
N PHE A 64 -10.31 15.50 -18.82
CA PHE A 64 -10.66 14.60 -19.91
C PHE A 64 -10.98 13.20 -19.39
N GLU A 65 -10.17 12.66 -18.49
CA GLU A 65 -10.41 11.36 -17.87
C GLU A 65 -11.69 11.35 -17.03
N ALA A 66 -11.93 12.37 -16.21
CA ALA A 66 -13.16 12.49 -15.43
C ALA A 66 -14.42 12.56 -16.31
N ALA A 67 -14.32 13.15 -17.49
CA ALA A 67 -15.42 13.19 -18.47
C ALA A 67 -15.69 11.81 -19.11
N ILE A 68 -14.67 10.95 -19.23
CA ILE A 68 -14.80 9.57 -19.74
C ILE A 68 -15.34 8.64 -18.65
N GLU A 69 -14.99 8.87 -17.38
CA GLU A 69 -15.36 8.05 -16.23
C GLU A 69 -16.87 8.11 -15.87
N MET A 70 -17.65 9.00 -16.50
CA MET A 70 -19.11 9.07 -16.33
C MET A 70 -19.91 8.04 -17.14
N GLY A 71 -19.25 7.13 -17.87
CA GLY A 71 -19.89 5.96 -18.49
C GLY A 71 -19.85 4.74 -17.58
N GLU A 72 -20.82 3.83 -17.69
CA GLU A 72 -20.70 2.48 -17.12
C GLU A 72 -19.51 1.76 -17.81
N GLU A 73 -18.32 1.80 -17.19
CA GLU A 73 -17.17 1.04 -17.69
C GLU A 73 -17.44 -0.46 -17.51
N GLU A 74 -17.42 -1.18 -18.62
CA GLU A 74 -17.37 -2.64 -18.66
C GLU A 74 -16.16 -3.15 -17.85
N SER A 75 -16.34 -4.23 -17.07
CA SER A 75 -15.30 -4.76 -16.18
C SER A 75 -14.01 -5.03 -16.96
N SER A 76 -12.92 -4.40 -16.52
CA SER A 76 -11.58 -4.61 -17.08
C SER A 76 -11.09 -6.04 -16.87
N ILE A 77 -11.56 -6.70 -15.81
CA ILE A 77 -11.34 -8.13 -15.57
C ILE A 77 -12.05 -8.98 -16.62
N ALA A 78 -13.33 -8.71 -16.90
CA ALA A 78 -14.08 -9.40 -17.95
C ALA A 78 -13.41 -9.20 -19.32
N ARG A 79 -13.01 -7.97 -19.64
CA ARG A 79 -12.29 -7.67 -20.88
C ARG A 79 -10.94 -8.39 -20.99
N CYS A 80 -10.18 -8.51 -19.90
CA CYS A 80 -8.97 -9.32 -19.89
C CYS A 80 -9.28 -10.79 -20.22
N GLN A 81 -10.32 -11.37 -19.62
CA GLN A 81 -10.75 -12.75 -19.87
C GLN A 81 -11.19 -12.96 -21.33
N GLU A 82 -11.88 -11.99 -21.93
CA GLU A 82 -12.26 -12.03 -23.36
C GLU A 82 -11.04 -11.99 -24.27
N VAL A 83 -10.12 -11.03 -24.06
CA VAL A 83 -8.88 -10.93 -24.85
C VAL A 83 -8.06 -12.22 -24.74
N ILE A 84 -8.05 -12.86 -23.57
CA ILE A 84 -7.42 -14.17 -23.36
C ILE A 84 -8.13 -15.26 -24.18
N LYS A 85 -9.46 -15.32 -24.11
CA LYS A 85 -10.29 -16.31 -24.81
C LYS A 85 -10.12 -16.21 -26.33
N ASP A 86 -9.93 -15.00 -26.84
CA ASP A 86 -9.73 -14.73 -28.27
C ASP A 86 -8.27 -14.90 -28.73
N GLY A 87 -7.35 -15.30 -27.84
CA GLY A 87 -5.93 -15.50 -28.16
C GLY A 87 -5.12 -14.19 -28.31
N GLY A 88 -5.69 -13.04 -27.95
CA GLY A 88 -5.06 -11.72 -28.06
C GLY A 88 -3.93 -11.45 -27.06
N CYS A 89 -3.61 -12.41 -26.20
CA CYS A 89 -2.55 -12.31 -25.21
C CYS A 89 -1.72 -13.59 -25.09
N ASP A 90 -1.57 -14.37 -26.17
CA ASP A 90 -0.76 -15.58 -26.15
C ASP A 90 0.71 -15.32 -25.82
N ILE A 91 1.35 -16.31 -25.19
CA ILE A 91 2.77 -16.26 -24.83
C ILE A 91 3.60 -16.57 -26.07
N ASP A 92 4.66 -15.80 -26.30
CA ASP A 92 5.62 -16.05 -27.37
C ASP A 92 6.19 -17.48 -27.28
N LYS A 93 6.25 -18.19 -28.41
CA LYS A 93 6.77 -19.56 -28.50
C LYS A 93 8.25 -19.67 -28.08
N ASN A 94 8.99 -18.57 -28.17
CA ASN A 94 10.40 -18.49 -27.79
C ASN A 94 10.59 -18.07 -26.32
N TYR A 95 9.51 -17.89 -25.56
CA TYR A 95 9.59 -17.56 -24.14
C TYR A 95 10.13 -18.75 -23.34
N THR A 96 11.24 -18.51 -22.64
CA THR A 96 11.95 -19.50 -21.82
C THR A 96 11.95 -19.16 -20.34
N GLY A 97 11.13 -18.19 -19.93
CA GLY A 97 11.02 -17.77 -18.54
C GLY A 97 10.07 -18.66 -17.71
N PRO A 98 9.80 -18.26 -16.46
CA PRO A 98 8.89 -18.95 -15.56
C PRO A 98 7.50 -19.13 -16.17
N MET A 99 6.93 -20.33 -16.04
CA MET A 99 5.62 -20.70 -16.57
C MET A 99 4.73 -21.25 -15.45
N LEU A 100 3.48 -20.80 -15.40
CA LEU A 100 2.48 -21.35 -14.51
C LEU A 100 2.12 -22.79 -14.94
N GLU A 101 1.83 -23.64 -13.96
CA GLU A 101 1.38 -25.00 -14.24
C GLU A 101 -0.05 -24.99 -14.78
N THR A 102 -0.31 -25.82 -15.78
CA THR A 102 -1.64 -25.96 -16.38
C THR A 102 -2.41 -27.09 -15.72
N VAL A 103 -3.63 -26.81 -15.30
CA VAL A 103 -4.57 -27.82 -14.80
C VAL A 103 -5.51 -28.22 -15.95
N PRO A 104 -5.75 -29.52 -16.18
CA PRO A 104 -6.72 -29.97 -17.16
C PRO A 104 -8.09 -29.34 -16.90
N SER A 105 -8.74 -28.83 -17.94
CA SER A 105 -10.13 -28.38 -17.83
C SER A 105 -11.02 -29.57 -17.49
N THR A 106 -11.88 -29.42 -16.48
CA THR A 106 -12.95 -30.40 -16.19
C THR A 106 -14.11 -30.30 -17.19
N ASP A 107 -14.14 -29.24 -17.99
CA ASP A 107 -15.12 -29.02 -19.04
C ASP A 107 -14.48 -29.29 -20.42
N PRO A 108 -14.90 -30.37 -21.13
CA PRO A 108 -14.38 -30.71 -22.45
C PRO A 108 -14.78 -29.70 -23.56
N SER A 109 -15.70 -28.77 -23.29
CA SER A 109 -16.09 -27.69 -24.23
C SER A 109 -15.23 -26.42 -24.08
N SER A 110 -14.50 -26.28 -22.96
CA SER A 110 -13.63 -25.14 -22.70
C SER A 110 -12.23 -25.38 -23.27
N LYS A 111 -11.84 -24.57 -24.27
CA LYS A 111 -10.44 -24.47 -24.74
C LYS A 111 -9.55 -23.69 -23.75
N GLN A 112 -10.08 -23.24 -22.61
CA GLN A 112 -9.38 -22.35 -21.70
C GLN A 112 -8.49 -23.16 -20.76
N THR A 113 -7.17 -23.01 -20.92
CA THR A 113 -6.19 -23.55 -19.98
C THR A 113 -6.34 -22.86 -18.63
N LYS A 114 -6.63 -23.64 -17.58
CA LYS A 114 -6.65 -23.13 -16.20
C LYS A 114 -5.24 -23.19 -15.64
N TYR A 115 -4.75 -22.09 -15.08
CA TYR A 115 -3.44 -22.06 -14.44
C TYR A 115 -3.54 -22.27 -12.93
N LYS A 116 -2.46 -22.83 -12.39
CA LYS A 116 -2.22 -22.99 -10.96
C LYS A 116 -0.86 -22.40 -10.61
N ILE A 117 -0.83 -21.65 -9.52
CA ILE A 117 0.39 -21.13 -8.91
C ILE A 117 1.08 -22.23 -8.08
N THR A 118 2.40 -22.32 -8.17
CA THR A 118 3.21 -23.27 -7.38
C THR A 118 4.43 -22.58 -6.79
N GLN A 119 4.97 -23.12 -5.70
CA GLN A 119 6.18 -22.58 -5.07
C GLN A 119 7.35 -22.50 -6.07
N LYS A 120 7.49 -23.50 -6.94
CA LYS A 120 8.51 -23.50 -7.99
C LYS A 120 8.36 -22.30 -8.92
N PHE A 121 7.14 -22.00 -9.38
CA PHE A 121 6.91 -20.82 -10.21
C PHE A 121 7.29 -19.54 -9.48
N VAL A 122 6.92 -19.39 -8.20
CA VAL A 122 7.24 -18.18 -7.41
C VAL A 122 8.76 -18.00 -7.29
N ASP A 123 9.50 -19.08 -7.02
CA ASP A 123 10.96 -19.05 -6.89
C ASP A 123 11.65 -18.71 -8.23
N ASP A 124 11.19 -19.32 -9.32
CA ASP A 124 11.69 -19.03 -10.67
C ASP A 124 11.36 -17.58 -11.07
N MET A 125 10.16 -17.09 -10.74
CA MET A 125 9.71 -15.71 -10.98
C MET A 125 10.56 -14.69 -10.24
N ILE A 126 10.81 -14.89 -8.94
CA ILE A 126 11.68 -14.03 -8.15
C ILE A 126 13.09 -13.98 -8.77
N THR A 127 13.62 -15.13 -9.18
CA THR A 127 14.93 -15.21 -9.85
C THR A 127 14.92 -14.48 -11.19
N TYR A 128 13.83 -14.58 -11.95
CA TYR A 128 13.66 -13.92 -13.24
C TYR A 128 13.64 -12.39 -13.08
N TYR A 129 12.89 -11.87 -12.10
CA TYR A 129 12.84 -10.46 -11.76
C TYR A 129 14.17 -9.94 -11.20
N ARG A 130 14.86 -10.71 -10.34
CA ARG A 130 16.18 -10.33 -9.79
C ARG A 130 17.20 -10.09 -10.93
N ASN A 131 17.07 -10.81 -12.04
CA ASN A 131 17.89 -10.67 -13.24
C ASN A 131 17.42 -9.55 -14.20
N GLY A 132 16.49 -8.69 -13.78
CA GLY A 132 16.02 -7.55 -14.56
C GLY A 132 15.11 -7.90 -15.75
N LYS A 133 14.54 -9.10 -15.77
CA LYS A 133 13.61 -9.54 -16.83
C LYS A 133 12.17 -9.32 -16.42
N SER A 134 11.28 -9.16 -17.39
CA SER A 134 9.84 -8.90 -17.17
C SER A 134 8.99 -10.05 -17.66
N LEU A 135 7.96 -10.43 -16.88
CA LEU A 135 7.06 -11.53 -17.25
C LEU A 135 6.19 -11.16 -18.47
N PRO A 136 5.81 -12.13 -19.31
CA PRO A 136 4.82 -11.91 -20.35
C PRO A 136 3.48 -11.44 -19.76
N ARG A 137 2.80 -10.55 -20.48
CA ARG A 137 1.49 -10.00 -20.09
C ARG A 137 0.46 -11.09 -19.73
N ARG A 138 0.48 -12.23 -20.44
CA ARG A 138 -0.39 -13.38 -20.15
C ARG A 138 -0.25 -13.86 -18.70
N ILE A 139 0.99 -14.04 -18.25
CA ILE A 139 1.31 -14.59 -16.94
C ILE A 139 0.95 -13.57 -15.85
N VAL A 140 1.27 -12.29 -16.09
CA VAL A 140 0.87 -11.19 -15.21
C VAL A 140 -0.65 -11.16 -15.01
N TRP A 141 -1.42 -11.26 -16.10
CA TRP A 141 -2.88 -11.28 -16.02
C TRP A 141 -3.40 -12.50 -15.26
N GLU A 142 -2.81 -13.68 -15.45
CA GLU A 142 -3.22 -14.88 -14.70
C GLU A 142 -2.95 -14.73 -13.19
N ILE A 143 -1.83 -14.13 -12.78
CA ILE A 143 -1.56 -13.82 -11.36
C ILE A 143 -2.62 -12.85 -10.81
N VAL A 144 -2.93 -11.78 -11.55
CA VAL A 144 -3.94 -10.78 -11.17
C VAL A 144 -5.33 -11.42 -11.02
N LEU A 145 -5.74 -12.25 -11.99
CA LEU A 145 -7.01 -12.97 -11.97
C LEU A 145 -7.09 -13.99 -10.82
N GLY A 146 -6.00 -14.71 -10.58
CA GLY A 146 -5.88 -15.67 -9.48
C GLY A 146 -6.08 -15.01 -8.12
N VAL A 147 -5.36 -13.91 -7.86
CA VAL A 147 -5.53 -13.14 -6.63
C VAL A 147 -6.89 -12.48 -6.50
N HIS A 148 -7.44 -11.92 -7.58
CA HIS A 148 -8.78 -11.32 -7.57
C HIS A 148 -9.83 -12.28 -7.03
N SER A 149 -9.78 -13.55 -7.46
CA SER A 149 -10.72 -14.60 -7.00
C SER A 149 -10.64 -14.89 -5.50
N THR A 150 -9.51 -14.56 -4.87
CA THR A 150 -9.30 -14.71 -3.43
C THR A 150 -9.78 -13.47 -2.68
N ILE A 151 -9.23 -12.29 -3.03
CA ILE A 151 -9.41 -11.05 -2.27
C ILE A 151 -10.86 -10.53 -2.30
N VAL A 152 -11.60 -10.76 -3.38
CA VAL A 152 -12.99 -10.29 -3.51
C VAL A 152 -13.93 -10.91 -2.46
N ASN A 153 -13.57 -12.08 -1.92
CA ASN A 153 -14.37 -12.78 -0.92
C ASN A 153 -13.94 -12.46 0.52
N GLU A 154 -12.86 -11.70 0.71
CA GLU A 154 -12.38 -11.35 2.05
C GLU A 154 -13.26 -10.27 2.67
N PRO A 155 -13.39 -10.23 4.01
CA PRO A 155 -14.02 -9.11 4.70
C PRO A 155 -13.13 -7.87 4.66
N SER A 156 -13.71 -6.71 4.99
CA SER A 156 -12.96 -5.44 5.00
C SER A 156 -11.96 -5.35 6.15
N MET A 157 -12.19 -6.12 7.22
CA MET A 157 -11.19 -6.43 8.22
C MET A 157 -11.04 -7.94 8.31
N VAL A 158 -9.84 -8.44 8.02
CA VAL A 158 -9.53 -9.88 8.09
C VAL A 158 -9.17 -10.22 9.53
N GLU A 159 -9.73 -11.32 10.05
CA GLU A 159 -9.39 -11.83 11.38
C GLU A 159 -8.54 -13.08 11.23
N VAL A 160 -7.41 -13.14 11.93
CA VAL A 160 -6.48 -14.27 11.85
C VAL A 160 -6.16 -14.79 13.23
N ALA A 161 -6.54 -16.03 13.49
CA ALA A 161 -6.12 -16.76 14.67
C ALA A 161 -4.65 -17.17 14.54
N LEU A 162 -3.85 -16.88 15.57
CA LEU A 162 -2.48 -17.39 15.68
C LEU A 162 -2.50 -18.58 16.64
N ASP A 163 -2.78 -19.76 16.07
CA ASP A 163 -2.79 -21.04 16.78
C ASP A 163 -1.39 -21.42 17.29
N GLU A 164 -1.32 -22.39 18.20
CA GLU A 164 -0.04 -22.83 18.77
C GLU A 164 0.99 -23.17 17.68
N GLY A 165 2.16 -22.53 17.75
CA GLY A 165 3.24 -22.69 16.78
C GLY A 165 3.09 -21.82 15.51
N VAL A 166 1.98 -21.11 15.34
CA VAL A 166 1.79 -20.13 14.26
C VAL A 166 2.39 -18.79 14.66
N THR A 167 3.12 -18.18 13.72
CA THR A 167 3.67 -16.82 13.85
C THR A 167 3.19 -15.93 12.71
N CYS A 168 3.15 -14.63 12.94
CA CYS A 168 2.83 -13.63 11.92
C CYS A 168 3.85 -12.51 11.94
N ASP A 169 4.46 -12.21 10.80
CA ASP A 169 5.33 -11.05 10.61
C ASP A 169 4.53 -9.89 10.00
N ILE A 170 4.43 -8.79 10.74
CA ILE A 170 3.90 -7.51 10.27
C ILE A 170 5.01 -6.75 9.56
N ILE A 171 4.78 -6.49 8.28
CA ILE A 171 5.66 -5.79 7.35
C ILE A 171 4.96 -4.48 6.97
N GLY A 172 5.65 -3.36 7.13
CA GLY A 172 5.15 -2.04 6.74
C GLY A 172 5.34 -1.75 5.25
N ASP A 173 5.46 -0.47 4.92
CA ASP A 173 5.61 0.02 3.55
C ASP A 173 6.84 -0.60 2.87
N THR A 174 6.71 -0.98 1.60
CA THR A 174 7.82 -1.50 0.79
C THR A 174 8.11 -0.64 -0.43
N HIS A 175 7.13 0.14 -0.92
CA HIS A 175 7.30 1.18 -1.94
C HIS A 175 8.18 0.79 -3.15
N GLY A 176 7.89 -0.35 -3.78
CA GLY A 176 8.61 -0.78 -4.98
C GLY A 176 10.11 -1.05 -4.79
N GLN A 177 10.59 -1.23 -3.56
CA GLN A 177 11.97 -1.63 -3.26
C GLN A 177 12.10 -3.16 -3.32
N PHE A 178 12.07 -3.71 -4.55
CA PHE A 178 12.05 -5.16 -4.78
C PHE A 178 13.24 -5.90 -4.16
N TYR A 179 14.46 -5.36 -4.25
CA TYR A 179 15.65 -6.02 -3.75
C TYR A 179 15.67 -6.09 -2.22
N ASP A 180 15.18 -5.05 -1.55
CA ASP A 180 14.99 -5.05 -0.10
C ASP A 180 13.88 -6.02 0.32
N LEU A 181 12.80 -6.13 -0.47
CA LEU A 181 11.77 -7.16 -0.24
C LEU A 181 12.37 -8.57 -0.28
N LEU A 182 13.29 -8.86 -1.21
CA LEU A 182 13.96 -10.17 -1.26
C LEU A 182 14.80 -10.43 0.00
N SER A 183 15.57 -9.43 0.44
CA SER A 183 16.33 -9.54 1.68
C SER A 183 15.42 -9.71 2.90
N LEU A 184 14.31 -8.97 2.95
CA LEU A 184 13.29 -9.11 3.98
C LEU A 184 12.71 -10.52 4.02
N LEU A 185 12.34 -11.11 2.88
CA LEU A 185 11.82 -12.47 2.80
C LEU A 185 12.83 -13.53 3.26
N GLU A 186 14.13 -13.28 3.07
CA GLU A 186 15.20 -14.13 3.62
C GLU A 186 15.30 -14.01 5.15
N LEU A 187 15.05 -12.82 5.72
CA LEU A 187 15.08 -12.56 7.17
C LEU A 187 13.83 -13.03 7.92
N THR A 188 12.65 -12.82 7.35
CA THR A 188 11.37 -13.34 7.88
C THR A 188 11.32 -14.86 7.71
N GLY A 189 11.88 -15.36 6.61
CA GLY A 189 11.55 -16.68 6.08
C GLY A 189 10.30 -16.62 5.23
N ARG A 190 10.09 -17.66 4.42
CA ARG A 190 8.97 -17.75 3.49
C ARG A 190 7.64 -17.96 4.23
N PRO A 191 6.50 -17.56 3.64
CA PRO A 191 5.19 -17.98 4.12
C PRO A 191 5.09 -19.51 4.17
N SER A 192 4.37 -20.03 5.16
CA SER A 192 4.09 -21.45 5.31
C SER A 192 2.79 -21.64 6.09
N GLU A 193 2.38 -22.89 6.30
CA GLU A 193 1.21 -23.20 7.14
C GLU A 193 1.34 -22.70 8.58
N THR A 194 2.56 -22.47 9.08
CA THR A 194 2.83 -21.99 10.44
C THR A 194 3.45 -20.59 10.47
N HIS A 195 3.62 -19.95 9.31
CA HIS A 195 4.23 -18.63 9.22
C HIS A 195 3.45 -17.73 8.27
N CYS A 196 2.82 -16.72 8.85
CA CYS A 196 2.05 -15.72 8.15
C CYS A 196 2.90 -14.47 7.88
N LEU A 197 2.75 -13.88 6.70
CA LEU A 197 3.27 -12.55 6.38
C LEU A 197 2.09 -11.59 6.16
N LEU A 198 2.07 -10.49 6.91
CA LEU A 198 1.10 -9.41 6.76
C LEU A 198 1.81 -8.17 6.22
N PHE A 199 1.54 -7.82 4.97
CA PHE A 199 2.02 -6.58 4.37
C PHE A 199 0.97 -5.49 4.56
N ASN A 200 1.35 -4.43 5.27
CA ASN A 200 0.43 -3.40 5.77
C ASN A 200 0.39 -2.15 4.87
N GLY A 201 0.03 -2.35 3.60
CA GLY A 201 -0.13 -1.30 2.59
C GLY A 201 1.18 -0.72 2.03
N ASP A 202 1.03 0.16 1.05
CA ASP A 202 2.08 0.91 0.38
C ASP A 202 3.16 -0.01 -0.23
N PHE A 203 2.69 -0.92 -1.07
CA PHE A 203 3.56 -1.88 -1.75
C PHE A 203 4.28 -1.25 -2.93
N VAL A 204 3.63 -0.25 -3.55
CA VAL A 204 3.99 0.35 -4.83
C VAL A 204 4.30 1.84 -4.68
N ASP A 205 4.57 2.47 -5.82
CA ASP A 205 4.96 3.88 -5.96
C ASP A 205 6.32 4.20 -5.34
N ARG A 206 6.90 5.32 -5.76
CA ARG A 206 8.21 5.83 -5.32
C ARG A 206 9.38 4.97 -5.81
N GLY A 207 9.49 3.72 -5.41
CA GLY A 207 10.48 2.79 -5.96
C GLY A 207 10.13 2.38 -7.39
N SER A 208 11.16 2.01 -8.15
CA SER A 208 11.04 1.75 -9.60
C SER A 208 10.91 0.26 -9.96
N TRP A 209 10.66 -0.59 -8.95
CA TRP A 209 10.36 -2.03 -9.11
C TRP A 209 9.04 -2.40 -8.45
N SER A 210 8.05 -1.52 -8.56
CA SER A 210 6.74 -1.71 -7.95
C SER A 210 5.99 -2.89 -8.57
N VAL A 211 6.16 -3.14 -9.88
CA VAL A 211 5.56 -4.29 -10.57
C VAL A 211 6.13 -5.60 -10.02
N GLU A 212 7.44 -5.69 -9.82
CA GLU A 212 8.09 -6.87 -9.29
C GLU A 212 7.65 -7.15 -7.84
N VAL A 213 7.59 -6.11 -6.99
CA VAL A 213 7.06 -6.22 -5.62
C VAL A 213 5.63 -6.76 -5.64
N VAL A 214 4.71 -6.07 -6.32
CA VAL A 214 3.29 -6.39 -6.24
C VAL A 214 2.97 -7.75 -6.86
N MET A 215 3.64 -8.14 -7.95
CA MET A 215 3.48 -9.46 -8.55
C MET A 215 4.03 -10.58 -7.66
N THR A 216 5.13 -10.36 -6.95
CA THR A 216 5.63 -11.30 -5.94
C THR A 216 4.65 -11.45 -4.79
N LEU A 217 4.11 -10.36 -4.25
CA LEU A 217 3.09 -10.41 -3.20
C LEU A 217 1.83 -11.13 -3.67
N PHE A 218 1.40 -10.91 -4.92
CA PHE A 218 0.21 -11.57 -5.48
C PHE A 218 0.43 -13.05 -5.69
N ALA A 219 1.58 -13.44 -6.23
CA ALA A 219 1.90 -14.85 -6.41
C ALA A 219 1.91 -15.58 -5.06
N TYR A 220 2.49 -14.96 -4.02
CA TYR A 220 2.43 -15.50 -2.66
C TYR A 220 1.01 -15.50 -2.08
N LYS A 221 0.21 -14.46 -2.29
CA LYS A 221 -1.21 -14.42 -1.88
C LYS A 221 -2.04 -15.51 -2.55
N TRP A 222 -1.83 -15.74 -3.84
CA TRP A 222 -2.52 -16.79 -4.57
C TRP A 222 -2.09 -18.18 -4.09
N LEU A 223 -0.80 -18.35 -3.78
CA LEU A 223 -0.27 -19.62 -3.29
C LEU A 223 -0.66 -19.92 -1.83
N TYR A 224 -0.71 -18.89 -0.99
CA TYR A 224 -0.98 -18.98 0.45
C TYR A 224 -2.08 -17.99 0.88
N PRO A 225 -3.34 -18.20 0.44
CA PRO A 225 -4.42 -17.23 0.60
C PRO A 225 -4.74 -16.88 2.06
N HIS A 226 -4.50 -17.79 3.01
CA HIS A 226 -4.75 -17.57 4.43
C HIS A 226 -3.50 -17.22 5.25
N ARG A 227 -2.31 -17.20 4.63
CA ARG A 227 -1.03 -16.94 5.31
C ARG A 227 -0.30 -15.72 4.77
N VAL A 228 -0.68 -15.23 3.60
CA VAL A 228 -0.20 -13.96 3.07
C VAL A 228 -1.37 -12.99 3.11
N LEU A 229 -1.25 -11.96 3.93
CA LEU A 229 -2.29 -10.98 4.19
C LEU A 229 -1.83 -9.64 3.64
N LEU A 230 -2.71 -8.95 2.94
CA LEU A 230 -2.42 -7.67 2.31
C LEU A 230 -3.48 -6.68 2.80
N ASN A 231 -3.06 -5.66 3.56
CA ASN A 231 -3.91 -4.52 3.85
C ASN A 231 -3.70 -3.45 2.78
N ARG A 232 -4.73 -2.66 2.51
CA ARG A 232 -4.67 -1.49 1.65
C ARG A 232 -3.89 -0.37 2.35
N GLY A 233 -2.97 0.27 1.63
CA GLY A 233 -2.36 1.55 1.99
C GLY A 233 -2.94 2.70 1.16
N ASN A 234 -2.44 3.91 1.39
CA ASN A 234 -2.93 5.07 0.64
C ASN A 234 -2.37 5.10 -0.79
N HIS A 235 -1.21 4.47 -1.04
CA HIS A 235 -0.64 4.31 -2.37
C HIS A 235 -1.34 3.22 -3.21
N GLU A 236 -2.20 2.41 -2.61
CA GLU A 236 -3.12 1.50 -3.32
C GLU A 236 -4.37 2.25 -3.86
N THR A 237 -4.17 3.42 -4.49
CA THR A 237 -5.22 4.31 -5.04
C THR A 237 -4.83 4.88 -6.40
N LYS A 238 -5.83 5.14 -7.26
CA LYS A 238 -5.64 5.64 -8.64
C LYS A 238 -4.87 6.96 -8.64
N ASP A 239 -5.24 7.84 -7.72
CA ASP A 239 -4.71 9.19 -7.63
C ASP A 239 -3.23 9.22 -7.21
N MET A 240 -2.83 8.35 -6.27
CA MET A 240 -1.41 8.21 -5.92
C MET A 240 -0.61 7.61 -7.07
N ASN A 241 -1.08 6.52 -7.67
CA ASN A 241 -0.35 5.79 -8.71
C ASN A 241 -0.06 6.62 -9.97
N LYS A 242 -0.97 7.53 -10.33
CA LYS A 242 -0.80 8.50 -11.43
C LYS A 242 0.42 9.38 -11.23
N VAL A 243 0.66 9.78 -9.99
CA VAL A 243 1.61 10.81 -9.61
C VAL A 243 2.95 10.19 -9.22
N TYR A 244 2.95 9.08 -8.48
CA TYR A 244 4.14 8.57 -7.80
C TYR A 244 4.81 7.37 -8.49
N GLY A 245 4.31 6.95 -9.66
CA GLY A 245 5.06 6.17 -10.63
C GLY A 245 4.45 4.82 -11.00
N PHE A 246 3.60 4.22 -10.17
CA PHE A 246 3.11 2.87 -10.43
C PHE A 246 2.28 2.77 -11.72
N GLU A 247 1.41 3.75 -11.99
CA GLU A 247 0.63 3.78 -13.24
C GLU A 247 1.57 3.81 -14.46
N GLY A 248 2.60 4.66 -14.41
CA GLY A 248 3.60 4.78 -15.47
C GLY A 248 4.40 3.49 -15.66
N GLU A 249 4.79 2.85 -14.56
CA GLU A 249 5.58 1.62 -14.57
C GLU A 249 4.79 0.47 -15.20
N VAL A 250 3.54 0.24 -14.79
CA VAL A 250 2.70 -0.82 -15.36
C VAL A 250 2.42 -0.57 -16.84
N LYS A 251 2.11 0.67 -17.23
CA LYS A 251 1.86 1.02 -18.63
C LYS A 251 3.09 0.79 -19.50
N HIS A 252 4.27 1.13 -18.98
CA HIS A 252 5.53 0.90 -19.68
C HIS A 252 5.84 -0.60 -19.83
N LYS A 253 5.71 -1.39 -18.76
CA LYS A 253 6.08 -2.81 -18.74
C LYS A 253 5.03 -3.74 -19.39
N HIS A 254 3.74 -3.45 -19.22
CA HIS A 254 2.65 -4.37 -19.57
C HIS A 254 1.42 -3.71 -20.24
N GLY A 255 1.43 -2.39 -20.44
CA GLY A 255 0.37 -1.66 -21.13
C GLY A 255 -0.84 -1.26 -20.27
N GLU A 256 -1.65 -0.35 -20.81
CA GLU A 256 -2.81 0.27 -20.15
C GLU A 256 -3.80 -0.73 -19.55
N MET A 257 -4.15 -1.76 -20.32
CA MET A 257 -5.14 -2.75 -19.92
C MET A 257 -4.73 -3.49 -18.64
N THR A 258 -3.43 -3.74 -18.47
CA THR A 258 -2.89 -4.40 -17.29
C THR A 258 -3.05 -3.53 -16.04
N TYR A 259 -2.87 -2.21 -16.16
CA TYR A 259 -3.08 -1.29 -15.05
C TYR A 259 -4.56 -1.24 -14.66
N LYS A 260 -5.47 -1.12 -15.63
CA LYS A 260 -6.93 -1.15 -15.37
C LYS A 260 -7.36 -2.45 -14.68
N ALA A 261 -6.94 -3.59 -15.21
CA ALA A 261 -7.25 -4.90 -14.63
C ALA A 261 -6.66 -5.08 -13.24
N GLY A 262 -5.40 -4.70 -13.03
CA GLY A 262 -4.77 -4.72 -11.71
C GLY A 262 -5.51 -3.82 -10.72
N TYR A 263 -5.91 -2.63 -11.14
CA TYR A 263 -6.66 -1.70 -10.32
C TYR A 263 -8.03 -2.23 -9.89
N GLU A 264 -8.76 -2.83 -10.82
CA GLU A 264 -10.02 -3.49 -10.49
C GLU A 264 -9.78 -4.71 -9.58
N ALA A 265 -8.88 -5.62 -9.94
CA ALA A 265 -8.61 -6.83 -9.18
C ALA A 265 -8.19 -6.58 -7.72
N PHE A 266 -7.37 -5.56 -7.49
CA PHE A 266 -6.59 -5.41 -6.27
C PHE A 266 -6.95 -4.13 -5.50
N TYR A 267 -6.81 -2.96 -6.13
CA TYR A 267 -6.77 -1.70 -5.37
C TYR A 267 -8.10 -1.34 -4.73
N VAL A 268 -9.24 -1.61 -5.37
CA VAL A 268 -10.57 -1.36 -4.76
C VAL A 268 -11.13 -2.55 -3.98
N ARG A 269 -10.35 -3.61 -3.76
CA ARG A 269 -10.82 -4.86 -3.14
C ARG A 269 -9.97 -5.35 -1.97
N LEU A 270 -8.78 -4.79 -1.75
CA LEU A 270 -7.95 -5.10 -0.58
C LEU A 270 -8.65 -4.83 0.75
N PRO A 271 -8.52 -5.73 1.76
CA PRO A 271 -8.88 -5.43 3.13
C PRO A 271 -8.25 -4.13 3.64
N LEU A 272 -8.94 -3.42 4.54
CA LEU A 272 -8.49 -2.15 5.11
C LEU A 272 -7.70 -2.34 6.41
N ALA A 273 -7.91 -3.48 7.06
CA ALA A 273 -7.25 -3.82 8.31
C ALA A 273 -7.19 -5.34 8.51
N THR A 274 -6.33 -5.75 9.42
CA THR A 274 -6.23 -7.13 9.89
C THR A 274 -6.25 -7.12 11.42
N LEU A 275 -7.01 -8.02 12.04
CA LEU A 275 -6.99 -8.28 13.48
C LEU A 275 -6.28 -9.61 13.73
N LEU A 276 -5.12 -9.56 14.38
CA LEU A 276 -4.38 -10.74 14.80
C LEU A 276 -4.85 -11.16 16.19
N CYS A 277 -5.27 -12.43 16.30
CA CYS A 277 -5.85 -13.02 17.50
C CYS A 277 -5.00 -14.22 17.98
N PRO A 278 -3.91 -13.98 18.73
CA PRO A 278 -3.24 -15.01 19.51
C PRO A 278 -4.20 -15.88 20.34
N THR A 279 -4.09 -17.20 20.21
CA THR A 279 -5.04 -18.12 20.85
C THR A 279 -4.59 -18.63 22.22
N LEU A 280 -3.31 -18.49 22.56
CA LEU A 280 -2.76 -18.87 23.85
C LEU A 280 -2.82 -17.71 24.86
N PRO A 281 -2.86 -18.02 26.18
CA PRO A 281 -2.84 -16.99 27.22
C PRO A 281 -1.56 -16.14 27.12
N PRO A 282 -1.64 -14.84 27.49
CA PRO A 282 -0.47 -13.99 27.58
C PRO A 282 0.62 -14.60 28.47
N SER A 283 1.88 -14.43 28.07
CA SER A 283 3.02 -14.73 28.94
C SER A 283 2.96 -13.89 30.23
N PRO A 284 3.49 -14.38 31.37
CA PRO A 284 3.55 -13.61 32.61
C PRO A 284 4.26 -12.27 32.38
N LEU A 285 3.74 -11.20 33.00
CA LEU A 285 4.36 -9.88 32.91
C LEU A 285 5.80 -9.92 33.41
N LYS A 286 6.69 -9.26 32.68
CA LYS A 286 8.03 -8.96 33.17
C LYS A 286 7.99 -7.76 34.11
N ASN A 287 8.96 -7.65 35.01
CA ASN A 287 9.03 -6.55 35.98
C ASN A 287 8.99 -5.19 35.25
N GLY A 288 7.99 -4.37 35.60
CA GLY A 288 7.80 -3.02 35.04
C GLY A 288 6.88 -2.95 33.82
N GLU A 289 6.38 -4.07 33.30
CA GLU A 289 5.38 -4.07 32.22
C GLU A 289 3.99 -3.69 32.76
N LYS A 290 3.29 -2.83 32.01
CA LYS A 290 1.88 -2.49 32.30
C LYS A 290 1.00 -3.69 31.92
N GLN A 291 -0.10 -3.88 32.64
CA GLN A 291 -1.11 -4.88 32.26
C GLN A 291 -1.64 -4.59 30.84
N PRO A 292 -1.59 -5.57 29.92
CA PRO A 292 -2.10 -5.39 28.57
C PRO A 292 -3.62 -5.23 28.61
N ILE A 293 -4.15 -4.48 27.66
CA ILE A 293 -5.58 -4.53 27.35
C ILE A 293 -5.82 -5.89 26.69
N LEU A 294 -6.70 -6.69 27.30
CA LEU A 294 -7.04 -8.02 26.81
C LEU A 294 -8.43 -8.02 26.19
N SER A 295 -8.66 -9.01 25.35
CA SER A 295 -9.97 -9.35 24.86
C SER A 295 -10.91 -9.78 25.99
N PRO A 296 -12.24 -9.83 25.74
CA PRO A 296 -13.19 -10.46 26.65
C PRO A 296 -12.83 -11.90 27.05
N GLU A 297 -12.12 -12.63 26.18
CA GLU A 297 -11.65 -14.00 26.44
C GLU A 297 -10.30 -14.06 27.17
N GLY A 298 -9.75 -12.92 27.60
CA GLY A 298 -8.47 -12.84 28.30
C GLY A 298 -7.25 -13.10 27.39
N ARG A 299 -7.35 -12.80 26.10
CA ARG A 299 -6.27 -12.98 25.11
C ARG A 299 -5.76 -11.64 24.60
N LYS A 300 -4.51 -11.60 24.14
CA LYS A 300 -4.01 -10.43 23.42
C LYS A 300 -4.68 -10.36 22.04
N ARG A 301 -4.89 -9.15 21.52
CA ARG A 301 -5.34 -8.90 20.15
C ARG A 301 -4.61 -7.69 19.58
N TYR A 302 -4.24 -7.76 18.31
CA TYR A 302 -3.53 -6.68 17.65
C TYR A 302 -4.26 -6.21 16.40
N PHE A 303 -4.60 -4.92 16.35
CA PHE A 303 -5.24 -4.31 15.19
C PHE A 303 -4.19 -3.72 14.26
N VAL A 304 -4.19 -4.11 13.00
CA VAL A 304 -3.18 -3.70 12.02
C VAL A 304 -3.85 -2.97 10.87
N THR A 305 -3.48 -1.72 10.64
CA THR A 305 -3.98 -0.90 9.52
C THR A 305 -2.87 0.04 9.03
N HIS A 306 -2.92 0.52 7.79
CA HIS A 306 -1.81 1.29 7.22
C HIS A 306 -1.65 2.67 7.88
N GLY A 307 -2.74 3.45 7.86
CA GLY A 307 -2.91 4.77 8.46
C GLY A 307 -3.03 4.70 9.98
N GLY A 308 -4.22 4.91 10.51
CA GLY A 308 -4.41 4.91 11.96
C GLY A 308 -5.87 4.97 12.39
N LEU A 309 -6.16 5.77 13.41
CA LEU A 309 -7.48 5.80 14.06
C LEU A 309 -8.39 6.91 13.51
N PHE A 310 -9.62 6.91 14.03
CA PHE A 310 -10.76 7.66 13.51
C PHE A 310 -10.91 9.06 14.12
N SER A 311 -11.56 9.97 13.39
CA SER A 311 -11.94 11.30 13.89
C SER A 311 -12.99 11.31 14.99
N ARG A 312 -13.77 10.25 15.08
CA ARG A 312 -14.81 10.10 16.08
C ARG A 312 -14.47 8.98 17.05
N ASP A 313 -14.91 9.14 18.28
CA ASP A 313 -14.83 8.09 19.29
C ASP A 313 -15.98 7.08 19.07
N GLY A 314 -15.86 5.88 19.66
CA GLY A 314 -16.91 4.87 19.62
C GLY A 314 -16.91 3.95 18.38
N VAL A 315 -15.97 4.11 17.45
CA VAL A 315 -15.85 3.19 16.30
C VAL A 315 -15.46 1.80 16.80
N THR A 316 -16.24 0.79 16.41
CA THR A 316 -16.03 -0.59 16.85
C THR A 316 -15.42 -1.46 15.75
N LEU A 317 -14.81 -2.59 16.13
CA LEU A 317 -14.33 -3.61 15.19
C LEU A 317 -15.44 -4.08 14.22
N ASP A 318 -16.68 -4.21 14.70
CA ASP A 318 -17.82 -4.62 13.87
C ASP A 318 -18.20 -3.58 12.81
N GLU A 319 -18.02 -2.29 13.13
CA GLU A 319 -18.21 -1.23 12.14
C GLU A 319 -17.16 -1.35 11.02
N ILE A 320 -15.91 -1.61 11.37
CA ILE A 320 -14.80 -1.77 10.41
C ILE A 320 -15.05 -2.98 9.50
N LYS A 321 -15.50 -4.11 10.05
CA LYS A 321 -15.84 -5.32 9.26
C LYS A 321 -16.90 -5.05 8.19
N LYS A 322 -17.87 -4.17 8.49
CA LYS A 322 -19.03 -3.87 7.64
C LYS A 322 -18.77 -2.78 6.60
N ILE A 323 -17.56 -2.21 6.53
CA ILE A 323 -17.24 -1.18 5.52
C ILE A 323 -17.39 -1.77 4.11
N PRO A 324 -18.23 -1.21 3.23
CA PRO A 324 -18.41 -1.73 1.87
C PRO A 324 -17.29 -1.26 0.94
N ARG A 325 -16.11 -1.87 1.05
CA ARG A 325 -14.88 -1.38 0.40
C ARG A 325 -14.85 -1.48 -1.13
N HIS A 326 -15.64 -2.39 -1.73
CA HIS A 326 -15.59 -2.68 -3.16
C HIS A 326 -15.98 -1.49 -4.03
N GLY A 327 -15.18 -1.25 -5.07
CA GLY A 327 -15.45 -0.25 -6.11
C GLY A 327 -15.38 1.21 -5.64
N LYS A 328 -14.84 1.46 -4.45
CA LYS A 328 -14.83 2.80 -3.86
C LYS A 328 -13.43 3.25 -3.46
N GLN A 329 -13.18 4.55 -3.65
CA GLN A 329 -11.92 5.23 -3.37
C GLN A 329 -12.06 6.23 -2.21
N PRO A 330 -10.97 6.48 -1.48
CA PRO A 330 -10.77 7.70 -0.68
C PRO A 330 -11.18 8.96 -1.45
N GLY A 331 -11.90 9.89 -0.82
CA GLY A 331 -12.27 11.20 -1.40
C GLY A 331 -13.69 11.36 -1.99
N ASN A 332 -14.50 10.31 -2.11
CA ASN A 332 -15.91 10.40 -2.56
C ASN A 332 -16.87 10.53 -1.36
N GLU A 333 -17.73 11.56 -1.33
CA GLU A 333 -18.61 11.90 -0.20
C GLU A 333 -19.33 10.69 0.48
N GLY A 334 -19.37 10.70 1.82
CA GLY A 334 -20.12 9.75 2.66
C GLY A 334 -19.29 9.13 3.80
N LEU A 335 -19.97 8.45 4.73
CA LEU A 335 -19.38 7.74 5.89
C LEU A 335 -18.23 6.78 5.53
N MET A 336 -18.24 6.27 4.30
CA MET A 336 -17.22 5.37 3.79
C MET A 336 -15.92 6.09 3.41
N CYS A 337 -15.99 7.38 3.06
CA CYS A 337 -14.84 8.25 2.85
C CYS A 337 -14.12 8.47 4.17
N GLU A 338 -14.87 8.80 5.22
CA GLU A 338 -14.30 9.05 6.53
C GLU A 338 -13.51 7.84 7.02
N VAL A 339 -14.14 6.68 7.24
CA VAL A 339 -13.47 5.51 7.86
C VAL A 339 -12.33 4.96 7.01
N CYS A 340 -12.46 4.92 5.68
CA CYS A 340 -11.35 4.52 4.81
C CYS A 340 -10.22 5.57 4.81
N ASP A 341 -10.53 6.87 4.74
CA ASP A 341 -9.52 7.92 4.81
C ASP A 341 -8.79 7.87 6.16
N TRP A 342 -9.51 7.60 7.26
CA TRP A 342 -8.91 7.48 8.59
C TRP A 342 -7.90 6.32 8.65
N LEU A 343 -8.31 5.15 8.17
CA LEU A 343 -7.48 3.93 8.17
C LEU A 343 -6.29 4.01 7.22
N LEU A 344 -6.28 4.95 6.27
CA LEU A 344 -5.20 5.05 5.26
C LEU A 344 -4.31 6.28 5.42
N TRP A 345 -4.79 7.39 6.01
CA TRP A 345 -4.09 8.68 5.98
C TRP A 345 -3.78 9.32 7.33
N THR A 346 -4.23 8.74 8.44
CA THR A 346 -4.05 9.37 9.75
C THR A 346 -2.71 9.02 10.37
N ASP A 347 -2.22 9.93 11.22
CA ASP A 347 -0.94 9.79 11.90
C ASP A 347 -1.12 9.96 13.42
N PRO A 348 -0.34 9.27 14.25
CA PRO A 348 -0.27 9.56 15.68
C PRO A 348 0.32 10.95 15.93
N GLN A 349 -0.05 11.56 17.06
CA GLN A 349 0.55 12.80 17.56
C GLN A 349 0.87 12.67 19.05
N GLU A 350 1.91 13.37 19.50
CA GLU A 350 2.34 13.31 20.91
C GLU A 350 1.30 13.95 21.85
N ALA A 351 0.66 15.04 21.42
CA ALA A 351 -0.31 15.75 22.23
C ALA A 351 -1.65 15.00 22.33
N PRO A 352 -2.33 14.99 23.49
CA PRO A 352 -3.68 14.45 23.61
C PRO A 352 -4.69 15.12 22.67
N GLY A 353 -5.76 14.39 22.35
CA GLY A 353 -6.87 14.83 21.51
C GLY A 353 -6.63 14.54 20.03
N ARG A 354 -7.23 15.37 19.17
CA ARG A 354 -7.11 15.28 17.72
C ARG A 354 -6.62 16.61 17.17
N GLY A 355 -5.77 16.56 16.16
CA GLY A 355 -5.17 17.73 15.53
C GLY A 355 -5.25 17.68 14.01
N PRO A 356 -4.99 18.80 13.31
CA PRO A 356 -4.91 18.80 11.87
C PRO A 356 -3.74 17.91 11.40
N SER A 357 -3.98 17.11 10.36
CA SER A 357 -2.92 16.29 9.76
C SER A 357 -1.83 17.17 9.12
N LYS A 358 -0.57 16.74 9.29
CA LYS A 358 0.60 17.34 8.62
C LYS A 358 0.56 17.14 7.10
N ARG A 359 -0.25 16.19 6.62
CA ARG A 359 -0.39 15.80 5.21
C ARG A 359 -1.47 16.61 4.49
N GLY A 360 -2.30 17.36 5.22
CA GLY A 360 -3.44 18.10 4.65
C GLY A 360 -4.65 17.23 4.30
N VAL A 361 -4.59 15.93 4.61
CA VAL A 361 -5.68 14.92 4.54
C VAL A 361 -5.56 14.05 5.80
N GLY A 362 -6.68 13.67 6.41
CA GLY A 362 -6.73 12.96 7.70
C GLY A 362 -6.57 13.87 8.92
N ILE A 363 -6.28 13.28 10.08
CA ILE A 363 -6.00 13.97 11.35
C ILE A 363 -4.76 13.38 12.04
N GLY A 364 -4.21 14.16 12.97
CA GLY A 364 -3.41 13.63 14.07
C GLY A 364 -4.32 13.08 15.18
N PHE A 365 -4.00 11.92 15.75
CA PHE A 365 -4.68 11.37 16.94
C PHE A 365 -3.71 11.13 18.09
N GLY A 366 -4.09 11.54 19.30
CA GLY A 366 -3.25 11.48 20.49
C GLY A 366 -3.32 10.17 21.27
N PRO A 367 -2.51 10.04 22.34
CA PRO A 367 -2.47 8.83 23.17
C PRO A 367 -3.78 8.50 23.87
N ASP A 368 -4.59 9.50 24.23
CA ASP A 368 -5.91 9.33 24.84
C ASP A 368 -6.91 8.71 23.84
N VAL A 369 -6.83 9.09 22.57
CA VAL A 369 -7.67 8.53 21.50
C VAL A 369 -7.36 7.05 21.30
N THR A 370 -6.07 6.71 21.21
CA THR A 370 -5.63 5.31 21.08
C THR A 370 -6.06 4.48 22.28
N ARG A 371 -5.83 4.97 23.50
CA ARG A 371 -6.21 4.27 24.72
C ARG A 371 -7.70 3.98 24.78
N ARG A 372 -8.56 5.00 24.59
CA ARG A 372 -10.02 4.83 24.59
C ARG A 372 -10.47 3.79 23.56
N TRP A 373 -9.89 3.81 22.36
CA TRP A 373 -10.27 2.88 21.30
C TRP A 373 -9.83 1.44 21.59
N CYS A 374 -8.60 1.26 22.09
CA CYS A 374 -8.08 -0.04 22.50
C CYS A 374 -8.92 -0.65 23.63
N GLU A 375 -9.26 0.14 24.67
CA GLU A 375 -10.10 -0.29 25.79
C GLU A 375 -11.51 -0.66 25.34
N LEU A 376 -12.13 0.16 24.48
CA LEU A 376 -13.46 -0.11 23.93
C LEU A 376 -13.55 -1.44 23.17
N ASN A 377 -12.50 -1.78 22.42
CA ASN A 377 -12.51 -2.93 21.51
C ASN A 377 -11.77 -4.17 22.05
N GLY A 378 -11.21 -4.10 23.25
CA GLY A 378 -10.39 -5.18 23.82
C GLY A 378 -9.16 -5.48 22.95
N VAL A 379 -8.51 -4.44 22.42
CA VAL A 379 -7.32 -4.53 21.56
C VAL A 379 -6.10 -4.14 22.38
N THR A 380 -5.09 -5.00 22.40
CA THR A 380 -3.85 -4.82 23.17
C THR A 380 -3.03 -3.65 22.65
N ALA A 381 -2.84 -3.57 21.34
CA ALA A 381 -2.17 -2.46 20.67
C ALA A 381 -2.56 -2.43 19.19
N MET A 382 -2.39 -1.27 18.56
CA MET A 382 -2.47 -1.12 17.12
C MET A 382 -1.07 -1.07 16.48
N TYR A 383 -0.93 -1.71 15.33
CA TYR A 383 0.21 -1.58 14.43
C TYR A 383 -0.18 -0.80 13.20
N ARG A 384 0.71 0.11 12.80
CA ARG A 384 0.55 0.96 11.63
C ARG A 384 1.86 1.15 10.86
N SER A 385 1.79 1.78 9.69
CA SER A 385 2.96 2.01 8.83
C SER A 385 3.04 3.47 8.36
N HIS A 386 3.02 3.81 7.05
CA HIS A 386 2.78 5.15 6.45
C HIS A 386 3.77 6.29 6.78
N GLU A 387 4.49 6.20 7.89
CA GLU A 387 5.49 7.16 8.37
C GLU A 387 6.85 6.51 8.42
N VAL A 388 7.81 7.10 7.69
CA VAL A 388 9.20 6.70 7.77
C VAL A 388 9.71 6.91 9.20
N ARG A 389 10.27 5.86 9.80
CA ARG A 389 10.95 5.93 11.10
C ARG A 389 12.44 5.65 10.91
N GLN A 390 13.30 6.49 11.48
CA GLN A 390 14.75 6.37 11.27
C GLN A 390 15.30 5.00 11.68
N GLY A 391 14.79 4.44 12.78
CA GLY A 391 15.13 3.09 13.25
C GLY A 391 14.29 1.96 12.64
N GLY A 392 13.46 2.25 11.64
CA GLY A 392 12.52 1.31 11.01
C GLY A 392 11.20 1.11 11.75
N TYR A 393 11.15 1.37 13.06
CA TYR A 393 9.90 1.35 13.82
C TYR A 393 9.90 2.40 14.95
N ALA A 394 8.72 2.69 15.50
CA ALA A 394 8.53 3.53 16.67
C ALA A 394 7.41 2.96 17.56
N ILE A 395 7.61 2.99 18.87
CA ILE A 395 6.60 2.60 19.86
C ILE A 395 6.11 3.89 20.52
N GLU A 396 4.83 4.21 20.32
CA GLU A 396 4.19 5.46 20.68
C GLU A 396 2.97 5.19 21.58
N HIS A 397 2.42 6.25 22.17
CA HIS A 397 1.18 6.20 22.98
C HIS A 397 1.19 5.12 24.07
N ASP A 398 2.23 5.12 24.92
CA ASP A 398 2.42 4.13 25.99
C ASP A 398 2.49 2.67 25.51
N GLY A 399 2.91 2.44 24.26
CA GLY A 399 2.98 1.09 23.68
C GLY A 399 1.68 0.60 23.06
N LEU A 400 0.67 1.47 22.94
CA LEU A 400 -0.61 1.13 22.30
C LEU A 400 -0.62 1.44 20.80
N CYS A 401 0.30 2.26 20.30
CA CYS A 401 0.43 2.59 18.88
C CYS A 401 1.86 2.32 18.42
N ILE A 402 2.03 1.43 17.44
CA ILE A 402 3.35 1.05 16.93
C ILE A 402 3.41 1.36 15.44
N THR A 403 4.39 2.15 15.03
CA THR A 403 4.71 2.41 13.62
C THR A 403 5.80 1.44 13.16
N VAL A 404 5.60 0.72 12.05
CA VAL A 404 6.56 -0.19 11.42
C VAL A 404 6.74 0.20 9.95
N PHE A 405 7.98 0.33 9.50
CA PHE A 405 8.30 0.76 8.14
C PHE A 405 9.37 -0.15 7.55
N SER A 406 9.12 -0.74 6.38
CA SER A 406 9.93 -1.83 5.83
C SER A 406 10.69 -1.48 4.54
N ALA A 407 10.76 -0.19 4.20
CA ALA A 407 11.58 0.33 3.10
C ALA A 407 12.85 0.99 3.66
N PRO A 408 13.97 0.24 3.84
CA PRO A 408 15.22 0.82 4.31
C PRO A 408 15.80 1.79 3.26
N ASN A 409 16.56 2.80 3.71
CA ASN A 409 17.11 3.87 2.87
C ASN A 409 16.07 4.43 1.88
N TYR A 410 14.90 4.80 2.39
CA TYR A 410 13.75 5.13 1.56
C TYR A 410 14.08 6.14 0.46
N CYS A 411 13.65 5.83 -0.76
CA CYS A 411 13.93 6.64 -1.96
C CYS A 411 15.43 6.97 -2.15
N ASP A 412 16.31 6.04 -1.82
CA ASP A 412 17.78 6.12 -1.95
C ASP A 412 18.43 7.34 -1.27
N SER A 413 17.73 7.99 -0.33
CA SER A 413 18.13 9.30 0.18
C SER A 413 17.90 9.51 1.66
N VAL A 414 16.96 8.80 2.29
CA VAL A 414 16.61 9.04 3.70
C VAL A 414 17.60 8.40 4.68
N GLY A 415 18.19 7.26 4.32
CA GLY A 415 19.14 6.55 5.19
C GLY A 415 18.54 5.94 6.45
N ASN A 416 17.23 5.71 6.50
CA ASN A 416 16.55 4.99 7.59
C ASN A 416 16.82 3.48 7.52
N LYS A 417 16.66 2.78 8.65
CA LYS A 417 16.54 1.32 8.68
C LYS A 417 15.12 0.89 8.26
N GLY A 418 15.00 -0.35 7.80
CA GLY A 418 13.73 -1.05 7.68
C GLY A 418 13.48 -1.88 8.95
N ALA A 419 12.23 -2.20 9.24
CA ALA A 419 11.87 -3.11 10.33
C ALA A 419 10.67 -4.00 9.97
N TYR A 420 10.52 -5.09 10.71
CA TYR A 420 9.32 -5.92 10.75
C TYR A 420 9.08 -6.41 12.18
N VAL A 421 7.86 -6.84 12.47
CA VAL A 421 7.47 -7.30 13.82
C VAL A 421 6.89 -8.70 13.76
N ARG A 422 7.51 -9.64 14.46
CA ARG A 422 6.99 -11.00 14.63
C ARG A 422 6.08 -11.08 15.84
N ILE A 423 4.89 -11.66 15.67
CA ILE A 423 3.94 -11.97 16.74
C ILE A 423 3.71 -13.49 16.77
N ASP A 424 3.78 -14.08 17.97
CA ASP A 424 3.49 -15.50 18.17
C ASP A 424 2.08 -15.78 18.69
N SER A 425 1.79 -17.06 18.94
CA SER A 425 0.49 -17.54 19.41
C SER A 425 0.11 -17.13 20.84
N LYS A 426 1.05 -16.60 21.64
CA LYS A 426 0.80 -15.95 22.95
C LYS A 426 0.64 -14.44 22.83
N GLY A 427 0.93 -13.90 21.65
CA GLY A 427 0.98 -12.48 21.38
C GLY A 427 2.26 -11.83 21.91
N ASP A 428 3.35 -12.58 22.06
CA ASP A 428 4.65 -11.98 22.33
C ASP A 428 5.26 -11.44 21.04
N THR A 429 5.91 -10.28 21.14
CA THR A 429 6.31 -9.49 19.98
C THR A 429 7.83 -9.35 19.91
N THR A 430 8.40 -9.53 18.72
CA THR A 430 9.84 -9.38 18.46
C THR A 430 10.05 -8.41 17.31
N TYR A 431 10.77 -7.33 17.58
CA TYR A 431 11.12 -6.30 16.59
C TYR A 431 12.47 -6.62 15.97
N LYS A 432 12.53 -6.61 14.65
CA LYS A 432 13.78 -6.82 13.90
C LYS A 432 13.97 -5.67 12.92
N THR A 433 15.22 -5.20 12.83
CA THR A 433 15.61 -4.13 11.92
C THR A 433 16.60 -4.65 10.90
N PHE A 434 16.64 -4.04 9.72
CA PHE A 434 17.53 -4.40 8.62
C PHE A 434 17.93 -3.16 7.81
N ASP A 435 19.03 -3.28 7.10
CA ASP A 435 19.60 -2.22 6.27
C ASP A 435 19.25 -2.46 4.80
N ALA A 436 19.36 -1.39 3.99
CA ALA A 436 19.11 -1.47 2.56
C ALA A 436 20.17 -2.32 1.86
N VAL A 437 19.75 -3.01 0.80
CA VAL A 437 20.66 -3.79 -0.06
C VAL A 437 20.87 -3.10 -1.40
N PRO A 438 22.01 -3.36 -2.08
CA PRO A 438 22.23 -2.83 -3.42
C PRO A 438 21.18 -3.29 -4.43
N HIS A 439 20.79 -2.38 -5.32
CA HIS A 439 19.89 -2.64 -6.45
C HIS A 439 20.48 -2.07 -7.76
N PRO A 440 19.97 -2.47 -8.94
CA PRO A 440 20.40 -1.91 -10.22
C PRO A 440 20.25 -0.39 -10.27
N PRO A 441 21.04 0.31 -11.11
CA PRO A 441 21.10 1.77 -11.14
C PRO A 441 19.89 2.36 -11.87
N MET A 442 18.73 2.32 -11.22
CA MET A 442 17.50 3.00 -11.64
C MET A 442 17.07 3.92 -10.51
N LYS A 443 16.85 5.20 -10.83
CA LYS A 443 16.44 6.19 -9.84
C LYS A 443 15.03 5.90 -9.33
N PRO A 444 14.71 6.24 -8.08
CA PRO A 444 13.32 6.31 -7.61
C PRO A 444 12.49 7.24 -8.51
N MET A 445 11.19 6.95 -8.62
CA MET A 445 10.21 7.70 -9.39
C MET A 445 10.55 7.81 -10.90
N ALA A 446 11.32 6.86 -11.45
CA ALA A 446 11.70 6.86 -12.87
C ALA A 446 10.49 6.87 -13.82
N TYR A 447 9.34 6.37 -13.36
CA TYR A 447 8.09 6.27 -14.12
C TYR A 447 7.03 7.31 -13.71
N ALA A 448 7.34 8.19 -12.75
CA ALA A 448 6.42 9.23 -12.30
C ALA A 448 6.25 10.32 -13.37
N THR A 449 5.02 10.80 -13.55
CA THR A 449 4.73 11.87 -14.52
C THR A 449 4.68 13.23 -13.82
N GLY A 450 5.41 14.22 -14.35
CA GLY A 450 5.20 15.64 -14.01
C GLY A 450 5.66 16.11 -12.62
N MET A 451 6.24 15.23 -11.79
CA MET A 451 7.02 15.64 -10.63
C MET A 451 8.52 15.56 -10.98
N GLY A 452 9.10 16.69 -11.37
CA GLY A 452 10.54 16.88 -11.24
C GLY A 452 10.89 16.91 -9.75
N LEU A 453 10.98 15.75 -9.11
CA LEU A 453 11.46 15.62 -7.74
C LEU A 453 12.79 14.87 -7.76
N MET A 454 13.82 15.66 -7.40
CA MET A 454 15.26 15.39 -7.29
C MET A 454 16.09 15.51 -8.57
#